data_AF-A0A7S2MKK8-F1
#
_entry.id   AF-A0A7S2MKK8-F1
#
_cell.length_a   1.000
_cell.length_b   1.000
_cell.length_c   1.000
_cell.angle_alpha   90.00
_cell.angle_beta   90.00
_cell.angle_gamma   90.00
#
_symmetry.space_group_name_H-M   'P 1'
#
loop_
_entity.id
_entity.type
_entity.pdbx_description
1 polymer ?
#
loop_
_entity_poly.entity_id
_entity_poly.type
_entity_poly.pdbx_seq_one_letter_code
_entity_poly.pdbx_strand_id
1 'polypeptide(L)'
;QQLKTFTRWWASELPAECALPEEGLVKGVSNSVLPNELLQALTGDQIKFINAENVGGNRLKKIDNITIFMAKVKALGINLVNISVEDLADGNPKLVLGLTWKLITHFSEGMLSEAGGVDLLSWARKNASSVEKDSLGTTGWARLQAFGFKFKPLESWKDAFADGIALCSLLHKYDPS
;
A
#
# COMPACT_ATOMS: atom_id res chain seq x y z
N GLN A 1 10.08 -2.73 10.24
CA GLN A 1 8.62 -2.51 10.28
C GLN A 1 8.04 -2.33 8.87
N GLN A 2 8.51 -1.36 8.08
CA GLN A 2 8.05 -1.13 6.69
C GLN A 2 8.08 -2.37 5.78
N LEU A 3 9.17 -3.14 5.78
CA LEU A 3 9.28 -4.35 4.95
C LEU A 3 8.14 -5.36 5.21
N LYS A 4 7.73 -5.54 6.47
CA LYS A 4 6.63 -6.46 6.81
C LYS A 4 5.29 -5.93 6.29
N THR A 5 5.05 -4.63 6.43
CA THR A 5 3.85 -3.97 5.87
C THR A 5 3.80 -4.11 4.36
N PHE A 6 4.90 -3.84 3.67
CA PHE A 6 4.98 -3.97 2.21
C PHE A 6 4.87 -5.42 1.74
N THR A 7 5.44 -6.37 2.48
CA THR A 7 5.26 -7.80 2.19
C THR A 7 3.79 -8.20 2.27
N ARG A 8 3.06 -7.73 3.29
CA ARG A 8 1.62 -7.98 3.42
C ARG A 8 0.80 -7.32 2.32
N TRP A 9 1.15 -6.10 1.94
CA TRP A 9 0.50 -5.42 0.82
C TRP A 9 0.70 -6.17 -0.49
N TRP A 10 1.93 -6.57 -0.82
CA TRP A 10 2.17 -7.42 -2.01
C TRP A 10 1.35 -8.71 -1.96
N ALA A 11 1.26 -9.36 -0.81
CA ALA A 11 0.47 -10.58 -0.64
C ALA A 11 -1.05 -10.35 -0.77
N SER A 12 -1.56 -9.13 -0.55
CA SER A 12 -2.98 -8.81 -0.75
C SER A 12 -3.33 -8.44 -2.19
N GLU A 13 -2.38 -7.86 -2.93
CA GLU A 13 -2.60 -7.45 -4.31
C GLU A 13 -2.27 -8.55 -5.33
N LEU A 14 -1.40 -9.50 -4.99
CA LEU A 14 -1.06 -10.60 -5.88
C LEU A 14 -2.24 -11.59 -6.03
N PRO A 15 -2.43 -12.18 -7.23
CA PRO A 15 -3.37 -13.29 -7.43
C PRO A 15 -3.08 -14.46 -6.49
N ALA A 16 -4.11 -15.26 -6.17
CA ALA A 16 -3.98 -16.40 -5.26
C ALA A 16 -2.97 -17.45 -5.77
N GLU A 17 -2.80 -17.55 -7.08
CA GLU A 17 -1.82 -18.44 -7.72
C GLU A 17 -0.38 -17.93 -7.61
N CYS A 18 -0.20 -16.64 -7.32
CA CYS A 18 1.09 -15.96 -7.21
C CYS A 18 1.45 -15.70 -5.75
N ALA A 19 2.20 -16.60 -5.13
CA ALA A 19 2.69 -16.40 -3.77
C ALA A 19 4.07 -15.72 -3.75
N LEU A 20 4.27 -14.85 -2.76
CA LEU A 20 5.62 -14.40 -2.41
C LEU A 20 6.44 -15.59 -1.88
N PRO A 21 7.75 -15.64 -2.20
CA PRO A 21 8.62 -16.68 -1.68
C PRO A 21 8.85 -16.53 -0.17
N GLU A 22 9.18 -17.63 0.52
CA GLU A 22 9.41 -17.64 1.98
C GLU A 22 10.54 -16.70 2.41
N GLU A 23 11.54 -16.50 1.54
CA GLU A 23 12.64 -15.56 1.75
C GLU A 23 12.21 -14.09 1.73
N GLY A 24 10.96 -13.83 1.34
CA GLY A 24 10.28 -12.55 1.47
C GLY A 24 10.32 -11.66 0.22
N LEU A 25 9.81 -10.44 0.40
CA LEU A 25 9.53 -9.48 -0.68
C LEU A 25 10.74 -9.21 -1.59
N VAL A 26 11.94 -9.04 -1.01
CA VAL A 26 13.13 -8.69 -1.79
C VAL A 26 13.46 -9.77 -2.82
N LYS A 27 13.43 -11.05 -2.40
CA LYS A 27 13.64 -12.18 -3.30
C LYS A 27 12.49 -12.33 -4.30
N GLY A 28 11.26 -12.03 -3.89
CA GLY A 28 10.11 -12.01 -4.79
C GLY A 28 10.30 -11.04 -5.95
N VAL A 29 10.73 -9.81 -5.66
CA VAL A 29 11.00 -8.79 -6.69
C VAL A 29 12.15 -9.19 -7.60
N SER A 30 13.25 -9.71 -7.03
CA SER A 30 14.39 -10.20 -7.81
C SER A 30 14.11 -11.46 -8.64
N ASN A 31 12.99 -12.14 -8.40
CA ASN A 31 12.55 -13.28 -9.22
C ASN A 31 12.03 -12.82 -10.60
N SER A 32 11.91 -11.51 -10.85
CA SER A 32 11.58 -10.84 -12.13
C SER A 32 10.17 -11.05 -12.67
N VAL A 33 9.50 -12.16 -12.30
CA VAL A 33 8.13 -12.49 -12.73
C VAL A 33 7.09 -11.78 -11.87
N LEU A 34 7.21 -11.91 -10.55
CA LEU A 34 6.24 -11.35 -9.59
C LEU A 34 5.97 -9.84 -9.74
N PRO A 35 6.96 -8.98 -10.05
CA PRO A 35 6.68 -7.57 -10.32
C PRO A 35 5.73 -7.34 -11.49
N ASN A 36 5.85 -8.14 -12.56
CA ASN A 36 4.96 -8.03 -13.71
C ASN A 36 3.56 -8.54 -13.35
N GLU A 37 3.45 -9.66 -12.63
CA GLU A 37 2.16 -10.20 -12.16
C GLU A 37 1.42 -9.20 -11.27
N LEU A 38 2.13 -8.57 -10.31
CA LEU A 38 1.57 -7.51 -9.48
C LEU A 38 1.04 -6.36 -10.35
N LEU A 39 1.80 -5.95 -11.36
CA LEU A 39 1.40 -4.84 -12.21
C LEU A 39 0.16 -5.19 -13.05
N GLN A 40 0.03 -6.44 -13.51
CA GLN A 40 -1.19 -6.90 -14.17
C GLN A 40 -2.39 -6.84 -13.23
N ALA A 41 -2.23 -7.31 -11.99
CA ALA A 41 -3.31 -7.29 -11.00
C ALA A 41 -3.78 -5.86 -10.68
N LEU A 42 -2.84 -4.92 -10.55
CA LEU A 42 -3.14 -3.53 -10.22
C LEU A 42 -3.74 -2.72 -11.38
N THR A 43 -3.36 -3.04 -12.63
CA THR A 43 -3.81 -2.28 -13.81
C THR A 43 -4.96 -2.94 -14.57
N GLY A 44 -5.14 -4.25 -14.39
CA GLY A 44 -5.99 -5.08 -15.26
C GLY A 44 -5.38 -5.36 -16.64
N ASP A 45 -4.20 -4.82 -16.96
CA ASP A 45 -3.57 -4.97 -18.26
C ASP A 45 -2.82 -6.30 -18.38
N GLN A 46 -2.91 -6.92 -19.56
CA GLN A 46 -2.09 -8.08 -19.90
C GLN A 46 -0.67 -7.64 -20.29
N ILE A 47 0.33 -8.08 -19.52
CA ILE A 47 1.74 -7.77 -19.76
C ILE A 47 2.44 -9.01 -20.31
N LYS A 48 2.99 -8.91 -21.52
CA LYS A 48 3.79 -9.99 -22.10
C LYS A 48 5.19 -9.97 -21.47
N PHE A 49 5.51 -10.98 -20.68
CA PHE A 49 6.83 -11.20 -20.11
C PHE A 49 7.19 -12.70 -20.13
N ILE A 50 8.42 -13.05 -19.77
CA ILE A 50 8.93 -14.42 -19.79
C ILE A 50 8.44 -15.16 -18.54
N ASN A 51 7.63 -16.21 -18.72
CA ASN A 51 7.10 -17.04 -17.62
C ASN A 51 8.19 -17.65 -16.73
N ALA A 52 7.85 -17.91 -15.46
CA ALA A 52 8.76 -18.46 -14.46
C ALA A 52 9.47 -19.76 -14.91
N GLU A 53 8.73 -20.68 -15.54
CA GLU A 53 9.25 -21.93 -16.10
C GLU A 53 10.38 -21.72 -17.13
N ASN A 54 10.29 -20.63 -17.89
CA ASN A 54 11.19 -20.30 -18.99
C ASN A 54 12.36 -19.41 -18.55
N VAL A 55 12.27 -18.78 -17.37
CA VAL A 55 13.36 -17.96 -16.81
C VAL A 55 14.51 -18.84 -16.36
N GLY A 56 14.24 -19.99 -15.72
CA GLY A 56 15.23 -21.05 -15.46
C GLY A 56 16.58 -20.59 -14.89
N GLY A 57 16.57 -19.63 -13.96
CA GLY A 57 17.80 -19.06 -13.37
C GLY A 57 18.65 -18.17 -14.28
N ASN A 58 18.27 -18.00 -15.56
CA ASN A 58 19.01 -17.18 -16.52
C ASN A 58 18.89 -15.68 -16.18
N ARG A 59 20.02 -15.07 -15.84
CA ARG A 59 20.10 -13.65 -15.45
C ARG A 59 19.61 -12.71 -16.56
N LEU A 60 19.87 -12.99 -17.83
CA LEU A 60 19.45 -12.14 -18.94
C LEU A 60 17.93 -12.06 -19.02
N LYS A 61 17.26 -13.22 -18.95
CA LYS A 61 15.79 -13.30 -18.94
C LYS A 61 15.18 -12.57 -17.73
N LYS A 62 15.83 -12.62 -16.58
CA LYS A 62 15.42 -11.85 -15.40
C LYS A 62 15.53 -10.34 -15.62
N ILE A 63 16.63 -9.90 -16.21
CA ILE A 63 16.85 -8.49 -16.57
C ILE A 63 15.80 -8.04 -17.58
N ASP A 64 15.49 -8.84 -18.60
CA ASP A 64 14.45 -8.53 -19.59
C ASP A 64 13.08 -8.32 -18.94
N ASN A 65 12.67 -9.25 -18.06
CA ASN A 65 11.42 -9.15 -17.32
C ASN A 65 11.34 -7.90 -16.42
N ILE A 66 12.41 -7.57 -15.71
CA ILE A 66 12.46 -6.36 -14.89
C ILE A 66 12.45 -5.11 -15.77
N THR A 67 13.10 -5.15 -16.93
CA THR A 67 13.08 -4.05 -17.91
C THR A 67 11.67 -3.79 -18.43
N ILE A 68 10.92 -4.85 -18.76
CA ILE A 68 9.52 -4.77 -19.17
C ILE A 68 8.68 -4.12 -18.06
N PHE A 69 8.81 -4.62 -16.83
CA PHE A 69 8.14 -4.07 -15.67
C PHE A 69 8.43 -2.57 -15.50
N MET A 70 9.71 -2.18 -15.49
CA MET A 70 10.11 -0.79 -15.32
C MET A 70 9.62 0.12 -16.44
N ALA A 71 9.59 -0.37 -17.68
CA ALA A 71 9.04 0.38 -18.81
C ALA A 71 7.54 0.65 -18.63
N LYS A 72 6.79 -0.35 -18.17
CA LYS A 72 5.35 -0.21 -17.87
C LYS A 72 5.09 0.75 -16.72
N VAL A 73 5.86 0.63 -15.63
CA VAL A 73 5.77 1.56 -14.48
C VAL A 73 6.03 3.01 -14.91
N LYS A 74 7.02 3.25 -15.77
CA LYS A 74 7.27 4.58 -16.35
C LYS A 74 6.12 5.05 -17.24
N ALA A 75 5.51 4.17 -18.02
CA ALA A 75 4.37 4.49 -18.88
C ALA A 75 3.12 4.90 -18.06
N LEU A 76 2.98 4.40 -16.84
CA LEU A 76 1.96 4.84 -15.88
C LEU A 76 2.27 6.20 -15.24
N GLY A 77 3.39 6.85 -15.58
CA GLY A 77 3.80 8.13 -14.99
C GLY A 77 4.53 8.01 -13.65
N ILE A 78 4.82 6.80 -13.19
CA ILE A 78 5.56 6.59 -11.94
C ILE A 78 7.05 6.85 -12.19
N ASN A 79 7.59 7.89 -11.56
CA ASN A 79 8.98 8.27 -11.74
C ASN A 79 9.92 7.41 -10.87
N LEU A 80 10.76 6.57 -11.50
CA LEU A 80 11.73 5.68 -10.84
C LEU A 80 13.16 6.27 -10.77
N VAL A 81 13.30 7.53 -10.36
CA VAL A 81 14.65 8.13 -10.14
C VAL A 81 15.49 7.26 -9.21
N ASN A 82 16.74 7.02 -9.58
CA ASN A 82 17.74 6.25 -8.82
C ASN A 82 17.37 4.78 -8.54
N ILE A 83 16.54 4.17 -9.40
CA ILE A 83 16.30 2.71 -9.39
C ILE A 83 16.67 2.19 -10.77
N SER A 84 17.71 1.37 -10.86
CA SER A 84 18.09 0.67 -12.10
C SER A 84 17.50 -0.73 -12.16
N VAL A 85 17.56 -1.34 -13.36
CA VAL A 85 17.12 -2.73 -13.58
C VAL A 85 18.04 -3.68 -12.80
N GLU A 86 19.33 -3.41 -12.84
CA GLU A 86 20.38 -4.19 -12.18
C GLU A 86 20.19 -4.19 -10.65
N ASP A 87 19.88 -3.02 -10.07
CA ASP A 87 19.63 -2.89 -8.63
C ASP A 87 18.47 -3.78 -8.14
N LEU A 88 17.41 -3.89 -8.95
CA LEU A 88 16.25 -4.73 -8.65
C LEU A 88 16.57 -6.22 -8.88
N ALA A 89 17.31 -6.53 -9.93
CA ALA A 89 17.76 -7.89 -10.23
C ALA A 89 18.69 -8.45 -9.13
N ASP A 90 19.55 -7.60 -8.56
CA ASP A 90 20.44 -7.94 -7.46
C ASP A 90 19.73 -7.91 -6.09
N GLY A 91 18.52 -7.35 -6.03
CA GLY A 91 17.66 -7.38 -4.85
C GLY A 91 18.10 -6.41 -3.77
N ASN A 92 18.44 -5.17 -4.14
CA ASN A 92 18.75 -4.13 -3.16
C ASN A 92 17.50 -3.80 -2.30
N PRO A 93 17.49 -4.11 -0.99
CA PRO A 93 16.29 -3.95 -0.18
C PRO A 93 15.79 -2.51 -0.10
N LYS A 94 16.70 -1.52 -0.09
CA LYS A 94 16.30 -0.10 -0.02
C LYS A 94 15.55 0.33 -1.27
N LEU A 95 16.00 -0.11 -2.44
CA LEU A 95 15.39 0.24 -3.71
C LEU A 95 14.08 -0.52 -3.93
N VAL A 96 13.99 -1.78 -3.50
CA VAL A 96 12.72 -2.53 -3.48
C VAL A 96 11.66 -1.85 -2.60
N LEU A 97 12.04 -1.37 -1.41
CA LEU A 97 11.12 -0.63 -0.53
C LEU A 97 10.70 0.70 -1.18
N GLY A 98 11.65 1.44 -1.77
CA GLY A 98 11.35 2.70 -2.48
C GLY A 98 10.43 2.52 -3.68
N LEU A 99 10.65 1.45 -4.47
CA LEU A 99 9.77 1.05 -5.57
C LEU A 99 8.36 0.73 -5.05
N THR A 100 8.27 -0.12 -4.03
CA THR A 100 6.98 -0.54 -3.47
C THR A 100 6.19 0.65 -2.93
N TRP A 101 6.85 1.56 -2.23
CA TRP A 101 6.23 2.80 -1.78
C TRP A 101 5.65 3.60 -2.95
N LYS A 102 6.42 3.81 -4.02
CA LYS A 102 5.94 4.54 -5.21
C LYS A 102 4.72 3.89 -5.86
N LEU A 103 4.70 2.55 -5.94
CA LEU A 103 3.53 1.81 -6.43
C LEU A 103 2.31 2.05 -5.53
N ILE A 104 2.45 1.83 -4.22
CA ILE A 104 1.36 2.03 -3.25
C ILE A 104 0.80 3.44 -3.37
N THR A 105 1.66 4.46 -3.35
CA THR A 105 1.25 5.86 -3.43
C THR A 105 0.47 6.12 -4.73
N HIS A 106 1.00 5.72 -5.88
CA HIS A 106 0.37 5.97 -7.17
C HIS A 106 -1.03 5.34 -7.30
N PHE A 107 -1.16 4.05 -6.95
CA PHE A 107 -2.44 3.35 -7.06
C PHE A 107 -3.44 3.77 -5.98
N SER A 108 -2.96 4.17 -4.79
CA SER A 108 -3.83 4.74 -3.76
C SER A 108 -4.36 6.11 -4.17
N GLU A 109 -3.53 6.97 -4.77
CA GLU A 109 -3.94 8.28 -5.29
C GLU A 109 -4.94 8.14 -6.43
N GLY A 110 -4.74 7.19 -7.36
CA GLY A 110 -5.69 6.90 -8.43
C GLY A 110 -7.09 6.56 -7.89
N MET A 111 -7.15 5.62 -6.95
CA MET A 111 -8.40 5.24 -6.28
C MET A 111 -9.07 6.43 -5.56
N LEU A 112 -8.28 7.28 -4.89
CA LEU A 112 -8.82 8.47 -4.21
C LEU A 112 -9.30 9.53 -5.19
N SER A 113 -8.62 9.70 -6.32
CA SER A 113 -9.01 10.62 -7.38
C SER A 113 -10.35 10.20 -7.99
N GLU A 114 -10.52 8.91 -8.29
CA GLU A 114 -11.80 8.36 -8.76
C GLU A 114 -12.91 8.49 -7.71
N ALA A 115 -12.56 8.36 -6.43
CA ALA A 115 -13.48 8.58 -5.30
C ALA A 115 -13.75 10.07 -4.98
N GLY A 116 -13.28 11.02 -5.80
CA GLY A 116 -13.58 12.45 -5.68
C GLY A 116 -12.53 13.28 -4.95
N GLY A 117 -11.28 12.82 -4.88
CA GLY A 117 -10.12 13.62 -4.45
C GLY A 117 -10.21 14.10 -3.00
N VAL A 118 -10.64 13.23 -2.09
CA VAL A 118 -10.82 13.60 -0.69
C VAL A 118 -9.47 13.64 0.01
N ASP A 119 -9.10 14.80 0.59
CA ASP A 119 -8.05 14.83 1.61
C ASP A 119 -8.47 13.87 2.73
N LEU A 120 -7.83 12.70 2.77
CA LEU A 120 -8.15 11.63 3.70
C LEU A 120 -8.07 12.11 5.15
N LEU A 121 -7.20 13.07 5.46
CA LEU A 121 -7.07 13.61 6.81
C LEU A 121 -8.27 14.51 7.14
N SER A 122 -8.72 15.33 6.20
CA SER A 122 -9.94 16.12 6.33
C SER A 122 -11.21 15.26 6.36
N TRP A 123 -11.28 14.21 5.56
CA TRP A 123 -12.34 13.20 5.62
C TRP A 123 -12.35 12.50 6.98
N ALA A 124 -11.19 12.05 7.47
CA ALA A 124 -11.06 11.39 8.76
C ALA A 124 -11.47 12.33 9.89
N ARG A 125 -11.08 13.62 9.83
CA ARG A 125 -11.56 14.65 10.75
C ARG A 125 -13.07 14.76 10.76
N LYS A 126 -13.68 14.95 9.58
CA LYS A 126 -15.14 15.09 9.43
C LYS A 126 -15.88 13.87 9.96
N ASN A 127 -15.36 12.68 9.72
CA ASN A 127 -16.01 11.44 10.11
C ASN A 127 -15.76 11.06 11.57
N ALA A 128 -14.57 11.30 12.10
CA ALA A 128 -14.28 11.13 13.52
C ALA A 128 -15.08 12.14 14.36
N SER A 129 -15.11 13.43 14.02
CA SER A 129 -15.83 14.44 14.80
C SER A 129 -17.36 14.27 14.80
N SER A 130 -17.90 13.46 13.88
CA SER A 130 -19.34 13.23 13.68
C SER A 130 -19.73 11.84 14.16
N VAL A 131 -19.68 11.62 15.48
CA VAL A 131 -20.39 10.49 16.10
C VAL A 131 -21.69 11.05 16.66
N GLU A 132 -22.81 10.45 16.27
CA GLU A 132 -24.13 10.83 16.73
C GLU A 132 -24.21 10.84 18.27
N LYS A 133 -25.03 11.74 18.80
CA LYS A 133 -25.34 11.76 20.22
C LYS A 133 -26.17 10.52 20.54
N ASP A 134 -25.82 9.80 21.60
CA ASP A 134 -26.71 8.77 22.15
C ASP A 134 -28.03 9.39 22.66
N SER A 135 -28.99 8.55 23.05
CA SER A 135 -30.28 8.98 23.60
C SER A 135 -30.18 9.84 24.88
N LEU A 136 -28.98 9.95 25.50
CA LEU A 136 -28.67 10.85 26.61
C LEU A 136 -28.01 12.17 26.17
N GLY A 137 -27.83 12.40 24.87
CA GLY A 137 -27.19 13.61 24.34
C GLY A 137 -25.66 13.59 24.42
N THR A 138 -25.05 12.47 24.81
CA THR A 138 -23.60 12.30 24.91
C THR A 138 -23.06 11.58 23.68
N THR A 139 -22.12 12.21 22.99
CA THR A 139 -21.35 11.49 21.96
C THR A 139 -20.42 10.49 22.66
N GLY A 140 -20.13 9.34 22.06
CA GLY A 140 -19.16 8.38 22.62
C GLY A 140 -17.81 9.02 22.99
N TRP A 141 -17.45 10.11 22.30
CA TRP A 141 -16.32 10.99 22.57
C TRP A 141 -16.34 11.69 23.94
N ALA A 142 -17.52 12.12 24.42
CA ALA A 142 -17.68 12.77 25.72
C ALA A 142 -17.42 11.79 26.88
N ARG A 143 -17.79 10.50 26.70
CA ARG A 143 -17.48 9.45 27.68
C ARG A 143 -15.97 9.16 27.75
N LEU A 144 -15.26 9.14 26.62
CA LEU A 144 -13.81 8.94 26.62
C LEU A 144 -13.06 10.09 27.32
N GLN A 145 -13.52 11.34 27.17
CA GLN A 145 -12.99 12.45 27.96
C GLN A 145 -13.27 12.30 29.48
N ALA A 146 -14.42 11.74 29.87
CA ALA A 146 -14.74 11.46 31.27
C ALA A 146 -13.83 10.37 31.88
N PHE A 147 -13.29 9.45 31.06
CA PHE A 147 -12.26 8.49 31.47
C PHE A 147 -10.83 9.06 31.44
N GLY A 148 -10.66 10.36 31.17
CA GLY A 148 -9.36 11.03 31.21
C GLY A 148 -8.54 10.92 29.92
N PHE A 149 -9.11 10.40 28.83
CA PHE A 149 -8.43 10.35 27.54
C PHE A 149 -8.41 11.75 26.89
N LYS A 150 -7.20 12.33 26.78
CA LYS A 150 -6.98 13.61 26.09
C LYS A 150 -6.85 13.36 24.59
N PHE A 151 -7.88 13.70 23.84
CA PHE A 151 -7.84 13.60 22.39
C PHE A 151 -6.84 14.59 21.81
N LYS A 152 -5.92 14.09 20.98
CA LYS A 152 -5.04 14.94 20.18
C LYS A 152 -5.77 15.34 18.91
N PRO A 153 -5.79 16.64 18.52
CA PRO A 153 -6.33 17.05 17.25
C PRO A 153 -5.64 16.28 16.11
N LEU A 154 -6.41 15.89 15.09
CA LEU A 154 -5.96 15.07 13.96
C LEU A 154 -5.08 15.87 12.99
N GLU A 155 -3.97 16.43 13.46
CA GLU A 155 -3.06 17.28 12.69
C GLU A 155 -2.07 16.48 11.83
N SER A 156 -1.79 15.24 12.25
CA SER A 156 -0.81 14.35 11.65
C SER A 156 -1.30 12.91 11.80
N TRP A 157 -1.22 12.09 10.74
CA TRP A 157 -1.56 10.67 10.79
C TRP A 157 -0.80 9.91 11.89
N LYS A 158 0.45 10.31 12.15
CA LYS A 158 1.30 9.66 13.14
C LYS A 158 0.81 9.89 14.56
N ASP A 159 0.37 11.11 14.88
CA ASP A 159 -0.07 11.49 16.22
C ASP A 159 -1.54 11.20 16.47
N ALA A 160 -2.35 11.35 15.41
CA ALA A 160 -3.78 11.06 15.37
C ALA A 160 -4.14 9.61 15.71
N PHE A 161 -3.35 8.66 15.20
CA PHE A 161 -3.62 7.23 15.35
C PHE A 161 -2.73 6.56 16.41
N ALA A 162 -1.89 7.33 17.11
CA ALA A 162 -0.95 6.81 18.09
C ALA A 162 -1.63 6.19 19.32
N ASP A 163 -2.78 6.73 19.73
CA ASP A 163 -3.55 6.27 20.88
C ASP A 163 -4.67 5.29 20.51
N GLY A 164 -4.87 5.01 19.21
CA GLY A 164 -5.91 4.14 18.69
C GLY A 164 -7.34 4.73 18.74
N ILE A 165 -7.53 5.89 19.40
CA ILE A 165 -8.86 6.48 19.63
C ILE A 165 -9.47 6.90 18.29
N ALA A 166 -8.69 7.57 17.43
CA ALA A 166 -9.16 8.00 16.11
C ALA A 166 -9.64 6.83 15.24
N LEU A 167 -8.95 5.67 15.30
CA LEU A 167 -9.33 4.47 14.56
C LEU A 167 -10.63 3.87 15.09
N CYS A 168 -10.72 3.65 16.40
CA CYS A 168 -11.90 3.09 17.05
C CYS A 168 -13.15 3.90 16.74
N SER A 169 -13.04 5.23 16.75
CA SER A 169 -14.18 6.06 16.47
C SER A 169 -14.59 6.08 14.99
N LEU A 170 -13.64 5.98 14.06
CA LEU A 170 -13.98 5.79 12.64
C LEU A 170 -14.66 4.45 12.41
N LEU A 171 -14.17 3.37 13.03
CA LEU A 171 -14.80 2.05 12.96
C LEU A 171 -16.22 2.08 13.51
N HIS A 172 -16.42 2.63 14.70
CA HIS A 172 -17.75 2.72 15.32
C HIS A 172 -18.77 3.50 14.47
N LYS A 173 -18.32 4.48 13.67
CA LYS A 173 -19.20 5.19 12.74
C LYS A 173 -19.67 4.32 11.57
N TYR A 174 -18.81 3.42 11.08
CA TYR A 174 -19.10 2.56 9.93
C TYR A 174 -19.78 1.24 10.33
N ASP A 175 -19.47 0.73 11.53
CA ASP A 175 -20.08 -0.45 12.15
C ASP A 175 -20.34 -0.17 13.64
N PRO A 176 -21.49 0.45 13.97
CA PRO A 176 -21.90 0.69 15.35
C PRO A 176 -22.48 -0.59 15.95
N SER A 177 -21.61 -1.57 16.22
CA SER A 177 -21.94 -2.78 17.00
C SER A 177 -21.75 -2.59 18.50
#